data_AF-A0A964AAM1-F1
#
_entry.id   AF-A0A964AAM1-F1
#
_cell.length_a   1.000
_cell.length_b   1.000
_cell.length_c   1.000
_cell.angle_alpha   90.00
_cell.angle_beta   90.00
_cell.angle_gamma   90.00
#
_symmetry.space_group_name_H-M   'P 1'
#
loop_
_entity.id
_entity.type
_entity.pdbx_description
1 polymer ?
#
loop_
_entity_poly.entity_id
_entity_poly.type
_entity_poly.pdbx_seq_one_letter_code
_entity_poly.pdbx_strand_id
1 'polypeptide(L)'
;MALTGAVGGVWYWFSPSFTDVGYRPEQPVPYSHALHAGDLGLDCRYCHNTVEVAARAAIPPTATCMNCHSQVRTDSPRLQKVRDSAETGEPIEWVRVHQLPDYAYFNHAPHIAAGVGCSSCHGRVDQMTLTTLSKPLSMGWCLECHRNPTPNLRPLDKVTQMDWDPETANYDPATDPARSRQVNPPTHCSGCHR
;
A
#
# COMPACT_ATOMS: atom_id res chain seq x y z
N MET A 1 -3.30 -2.34 -41.32
CA MET A 1 -3.15 -3.41 -40.32
C MET A 1 -1.79 -3.39 -39.61
N ALA A 2 -0.65 -3.33 -40.30
CA ALA A 2 0.67 -3.27 -39.65
C ALA A 2 0.88 -2.01 -38.77
N LEU A 3 0.46 -0.84 -39.25
CA LEU A 3 0.54 0.43 -38.50
C LEU A 3 -0.36 0.43 -37.25
N THR A 4 -1.57 -0.13 -37.34
CA THR A 4 -2.47 -0.27 -36.20
C THR A 4 -1.93 -1.25 -35.15
N GLY A 5 -1.29 -2.34 -35.58
CA GLY A 5 -0.59 -3.27 -34.68
C GLY A 5 0.62 -2.64 -34.00
N ALA A 6 1.42 -1.86 -34.73
CA ALA A 6 2.57 -1.15 -34.17
C ALA A 6 2.15 -0.09 -33.13
N VAL A 7 1.14 0.73 -33.44
CA VAL A 7 0.59 1.70 -32.49
C VAL A 7 -0.01 1.01 -31.27
N GLY A 8 -0.78 -0.07 -31.45
CA GLY A 8 -1.33 -0.86 -30.34
C GLY A 8 -0.24 -1.46 -29.45
N GLY A 9 0.85 -1.97 -30.05
CA GLY A 9 2.01 -2.48 -29.33
C GLY A 9 2.71 -1.40 -28.50
N VAL A 10 2.93 -0.22 -29.08
CA VAL A 10 3.53 0.92 -28.35
C VAL A 10 2.66 1.33 -27.17
N TRP A 11 1.35 1.52 -27.37
CA TRP A 11 0.45 1.89 -26.28
C TRP A 11 0.40 0.85 -25.15
N TYR A 12 0.46 -0.43 -25.49
CA TYR A 12 0.47 -1.51 -24.50
C TYR A 12 1.75 -1.47 -23.63
N TRP A 13 2.93 -1.44 -24.26
CA TRP A 13 4.22 -1.48 -23.57
C TRP A 13 4.60 -0.20 -22.82
N PHE A 14 4.04 0.94 -23.22
CA PHE A 14 4.22 2.22 -22.53
C PHE A 14 3.12 2.52 -21.50
N SER A 15 2.24 1.56 -21.21
CA SER A 15 1.25 1.73 -20.14
C SER A 15 1.91 1.62 -18.75
N PRO A 16 1.35 2.28 -17.70
CA PRO A 16 1.90 2.25 -16.34
C PRO A 16 2.11 0.85 -15.77
N SER A 17 1.34 -0.14 -16.25
CA SER A 17 1.50 -1.55 -15.90
C SER A 17 2.87 -2.12 -16.27
N PHE A 18 3.55 -1.54 -17.25
CA PHE A 18 4.87 -1.98 -17.73
C PHE A 18 5.99 -0.98 -17.42
N THR A 19 5.67 0.30 -17.21
CA THR A 19 6.69 1.33 -16.93
C THR A 19 6.96 1.52 -15.44
N ASP A 20 5.95 1.37 -14.59
CA ASP A 20 6.04 1.77 -13.18
C ASP A 20 6.09 0.55 -12.24
N VAL A 21 5.32 -0.51 -12.57
CA VAL A 21 5.26 -1.74 -11.77
C VAL A 21 6.65 -2.37 -11.67
N GLY A 22 7.04 -2.76 -10.46
CA GLY A 22 8.37 -3.28 -10.18
C GLY A 22 9.38 -2.22 -9.74
N TYR A 23 9.02 -0.93 -9.75
CA TYR A 23 9.84 0.12 -9.13
C TYR A 23 10.19 -0.26 -7.68
N ARG A 24 11.49 -0.27 -7.39
CA ARG A 24 12.06 -0.72 -6.11
C ARG A 24 13.34 0.06 -5.83
N PRO A 25 13.24 1.28 -5.28
CA PRO A 25 14.40 2.10 -4.98
C PRO A 25 15.22 1.51 -3.83
N GLU A 26 16.50 1.85 -3.81
CA GLU A 26 17.33 1.61 -2.64
C GLU A 26 16.84 2.49 -1.48
N GLN A 27 16.74 1.90 -0.29
CA GLN A 27 16.29 2.57 0.92
C GLN A 27 17.48 2.87 1.83
N PRO A 28 17.46 3.96 2.61
CA PRO A 28 18.54 4.28 3.56
C PRO A 28 18.70 3.20 4.64
N VAL A 29 17.62 2.49 4.96
CA VAL A 29 17.61 1.32 5.84
C VAL A 29 16.94 0.18 5.08
N PRO A 30 17.56 -1.01 4.98
CA PRO A 30 16.97 -2.16 4.29
C PRO A 30 15.90 -2.83 5.16
N TYR A 31 14.79 -2.13 5.38
CA TYR A 31 13.67 -2.62 6.18
C TYR A 31 12.92 -3.75 5.46
N SER A 32 12.85 -4.91 6.11
CA SER A 32 12.15 -6.10 5.59
C SER A 32 10.73 -6.17 6.15
N HIS A 33 9.72 -5.93 5.31
CA HIS A 33 8.33 -6.20 5.68
C HIS A 33 8.07 -7.70 5.80
N ALA A 34 8.77 -8.53 5.00
CA ALA A 34 8.70 -9.98 5.11
C ALA A 34 8.99 -10.49 6.53
N LEU A 35 10.02 -9.94 7.17
CA LEU A 35 10.34 -10.31 8.55
C LEU A 35 9.31 -9.77 9.54
N HIS A 36 8.97 -8.48 9.45
CA HIS A 36 8.18 -7.82 10.48
C HIS A 36 6.69 -8.13 10.41
N ALA A 37 6.09 -8.06 9.22
CA ALA A 37 4.67 -8.32 9.02
C ALA A 37 4.39 -9.79 8.67
N GLY A 38 5.30 -10.45 7.95
CA GLY A 38 5.19 -11.87 7.61
C GLY A 38 5.56 -12.78 8.78
N ASP A 39 6.86 -12.92 9.06
CA ASP A 39 7.36 -13.91 10.02
C ASP A 39 6.97 -13.59 11.47
N LEU A 40 7.02 -12.31 11.87
CA LEU A 40 6.69 -11.87 13.24
C LEU A 40 5.21 -11.51 13.43
N GLY A 41 4.43 -11.41 12.34
CA GLY A 41 2.99 -11.14 12.39
C GLY A 41 2.60 -9.77 12.97
N LEU A 42 3.47 -8.75 12.87
CA LEU A 42 3.11 -7.40 13.32
C LEU A 42 1.98 -6.82 12.44
N ASP A 43 0.90 -6.36 13.08
CA ASP A 43 -0.18 -5.69 12.37
C ASP A 43 0.32 -4.38 11.73
N CYS A 44 -0.13 -4.12 10.50
CA CYS A 44 0.29 -2.96 9.70
C CYS A 44 0.12 -1.63 10.45
N ARG A 45 -0.91 -1.51 11.29
CA ARG A 45 -1.28 -0.29 12.02
C ARG A 45 -0.34 0.03 13.18
N TYR A 46 0.47 -0.93 13.63
CA TYR A 46 1.50 -0.68 14.63
C TYR A 46 2.50 0.38 14.14
N CYS A 47 2.93 0.26 12.88
CA CYS A 47 3.83 1.22 12.24
C CYS A 47 3.08 2.31 11.46
N HIS A 48 2.04 1.93 10.71
CA HIS A 48 1.25 2.83 9.86
C HIS A 48 -0.02 3.31 10.58
N ASN A 49 0.15 3.91 11.74
CA ASN A 49 -0.92 4.19 12.71
C ASN A 49 -2.01 5.17 12.23
N THR A 50 -1.74 6.01 11.22
CA THR A 50 -2.72 6.97 10.70
C THR A 50 -3.60 6.42 9.57
N VAL A 51 -3.36 5.19 9.11
CA VAL A 51 -3.97 4.65 7.88
C VAL A 51 -5.50 4.61 7.93
N GLU A 52 -6.10 4.43 9.10
CA GLU A 52 -7.55 4.34 9.29
C GLU A 52 -8.24 5.72 9.37
N VAL A 53 -7.50 6.78 9.71
CA VAL A 53 -8.08 8.09 10.08
C VAL A 53 -7.61 9.25 9.21
N ALA A 54 -6.48 9.11 8.51
CA ALA A 54 -5.87 10.19 7.74
C ALA A 54 -5.80 9.86 6.25
N ALA A 55 -5.56 10.90 5.44
CA ALA A 55 -5.38 10.75 4.01
C ALA A 55 -4.14 9.93 3.63
N ARG A 56 -3.10 9.97 4.46
CA ARG A 56 -1.82 9.32 4.22
C ARG A 56 -1.55 8.33 5.35
N ALA A 57 -1.13 7.12 4.99
CA ALA A 57 -0.49 6.22 5.94
C ALA A 57 0.90 6.80 6.27
N ALA A 58 1.10 7.24 7.52
CA ALA A 58 2.37 7.78 7.95
C ALA A 58 3.44 6.68 7.90
N ILE A 59 4.66 7.06 7.48
CA ILE A 59 5.85 6.22 7.70
C ILE A 59 6.21 6.39 9.18
N PRO A 60 6.49 5.30 9.92
CA PRO A 60 6.73 5.38 11.35
C PRO A 60 7.94 6.28 11.66
N PRO A 61 7.89 7.07 12.75
CA PRO A 61 9.06 7.76 13.26
C PRO A 61 10.08 6.75 13.80
N THR A 62 11.33 7.19 13.94
CA THR A 62 12.43 6.37 14.48
C THR A 62 12.12 5.79 15.85
N ALA A 63 11.34 6.50 16.68
CA ALA A 63 10.89 6.01 17.99
C ALA A 63 10.16 4.65 17.91
N THR A 64 9.33 4.43 16.89
CA THR A 64 8.63 3.14 16.70
C THR A 64 9.61 1.99 16.47
N CYS A 65 10.70 2.23 15.74
CA CYS A 65 11.78 1.26 15.55
C CYS A 65 12.48 0.97 16.88
N MET A 66 12.73 2.02 17.68
CA MET A 66 13.46 1.92 18.94
C MET A 66 12.69 1.28 20.09
N ASN A 67 11.35 1.14 19.97
CA ASN A 67 10.54 0.34 20.91
C ASN A 67 11.10 -1.08 21.09
N CYS A 68 11.68 -1.66 20.03
CA CYS A 68 12.31 -2.98 20.07
C CYS A 68 13.83 -2.93 19.84
N HIS A 69 14.29 -2.11 18.89
CA HIS A 69 15.71 -2.10 18.48
C HIS A 69 16.68 -1.46 19.47
N SER A 70 16.17 -0.93 20.59
CA SER A 70 16.97 -0.65 21.79
C SER A 70 17.49 -1.90 22.49
N GLN A 71 16.89 -3.07 22.22
CA GLN A 71 17.23 -4.36 22.84
C GLN A 71 17.43 -5.49 21.81
N VAL A 72 16.82 -5.38 20.63
CA VAL A 72 16.85 -6.41 19.59
C VAL A 72 17.83 -6.02 18.48
N ARG A 73 18.82 -6.89 18.24
CA ARG A 73 19.82 -6.72 17.17
C ARG A 73 20.58 -5.40 17.26
N THR A 74 20.80 -4.89 18.47
CA THR A 74 21.42 -3.59 18.77
C THR A 74 22.69 -3.33 17.98
N ASP A 75 23.52 -4.36 17.80
CA ASP A 75 24.85 -4.26 17.18
C ASP A 75 24.82 -4.49 15.66
N SER A 76 23.64 -4.65 15.06
CA SER A 76 23.54 -4.88 13.62
C SER A 76 24.00 -3.65 12.84
N PRO A 77 24.91 -3.82 11.84
CA PRO A 77 25.29 -2.72 10.95
C PRO A 77 24.10 -2.15 10.17
N ARG A 78 23.10 -2.98 9.86
CA ARG A 78 21.89 -2.57 9.11
C ARG A 78 21.01 -1.58 9.87
N LEU A 79 21.18 -1.47 11.20
CA LEU A 79 20.43 -0.55 12.04
C LEU A 79 21.19 0.73 12.35
N GLN A 80 22.40 0.94 11.78
CA GLN A 80 23.20 2.13 12.06
C GLN A 80 22.42 3.42 11.85
N LYS A 81 21.80 3.59 10.67
CA LYS A 81 21.02 4.79 10.37
C LYS A 81 19.80 4.99 11.30
N VAL A 82 19.23 3.91 11.85
CA VAL A 82 18.15 3.98 12.83
C VAL A 82 18.68 4.48 14.18
N ARG A 83 19.84 3.98 14.62
CA ARG A 83 20.50 4.44 15.85
C ARG A 83 20.95 5.89 15.73
N ASP A 84 21.60 6.24 14.63
CA ASP A 84 22.04 7.62 14.36
C ASP A 84 20.84 8.57 14.43
N SER A 85 19.73 8.22 13.77
CA SER A 85 18.48 9.00 13.80
C SER A 85 17.90 9.12 15.22
N ALA A 86 18.01 8.08 16.04
CA ALA A 86 17.54 8.09 17.42
C ALA A 86 18.41 8.96 18.33
N GLU A 87 19.72 9.01 18.08
CA GLU A 87 20.69 9.80 18.85
C GLU A 87 20.65 11.28 18.47
N THR A 88 20.58 11.61 17.18
CA THR A 88 20.59 12.99 16.69
C THR A 88 19.21 13.63 16.66
N GLY A 89 18.15 12.83 16.60
CA GLY A 89 16.78 13.29 16.36
C GLY A 89 16.48 13.63 14.90
N GLU A 90 17.45 13.49 13.98
CA GLU A 90 17.24 13.72 12.55
C GLU A 90 16.42 12.57 11.95
N PRO A 91 15.30 12.83 11.24
CA PRO A 91 14.48 11.78 10.64
C PRO A 91 15.21 10.98 9.55
N ILE A 92 14.85 9.71 9.41
CA ILE A 92 15.30 8.88 8.28
C ILE A 92 14.61 9.35 6.99
N GLU A 93 15.41 9.68 5.97
CA GLU A 93 14.93 10.14 4.67
C GLU A 93 14.52 8.96 3.76
N TRP A 94 13.34 8.40 4.04
CA TRP A 94 12.79 7.30 3.26
C TRP A 94 12.48 7.68 1.81
N VAL A 95 12.78 6.79 0.87
CA VAL A 95 12.41 6.96 -0.54
C VAL A 95 11.01 6.38 -0.75
N ARG A 96 10.07 7.22 -1.18
CA ARG A 96 8.68 6.80 -1.37
C ARG A 96 8.55 5.90 -2.60
N VAL A 97 7.94 4.73 -2.43
CA VAL A 97 7.69 3.77 -3.53
C VAL A 97 6.36 4.05 -4.25
N HIS A 98 5.30 4.27 -3.47
CA HIS A 98 3.96 4.56 -4.01
C HIS A 98 3.76 6.08 -4.02
N GLN A 99 3.90 6.70 -5.19
CA GLN A 99 3.70 8.14 -5.35
C GLN A 99 2.72 8.40 -6.50
N LEU A 100 1.57 8.97 -6.16
CA LEU A 100 0.67 9.56 -7.13
C LEU A 100 1.14 10.98 -7.46
N PRO A 101 0.79 11.50 -8.65
CA PRO A 101 1.02 12.91 -8.97
C PRO A 101 0.31 13.83 -7.97
N ASP A 102 0.91 14.99 -7.66
CA ASP A 102 0.41 15.89 -6.62
C ASP A 102 -0.97 16.50 -6.91
N TYR A 103 -1.40 16.51 -8.17
CA TYR A 103 -2.75 16.93 -8.58
C TYR A 103 -3.83 15.84 -8.37
N ALA A 104 -3.44 14.66 -7.88
CA ALA A 104 -4.34 13.56 -7.54
C ALA A 104 -4.28 13.27 -6.03
N TYR A 105 -5.38 13.55 -5.35
CA TYR A 105 -5.50 13.46 -3.91
C TYR A 105 -6.10 12.11 -3.51
N PHE A 106 -5.27 11.26 -2.93
CA PHE A 106 -5.70 10.01 -2.34
C PHE A 106 -5.91 10.13 -0.83
N ASN A 107 -6.90 9.42 -0.29
CA ASN A 107 -7.18 9.36 1.14
C ASN A 107 -7.36 7.90 1.58
N HIS A 108 -6.52 7.39 2.47
CA HIS A 108 -6.58 5.99 2.94
C HIS A 108 -7.85 5.69 3.74
N ALA A 109 -8.24 6.57 4.67
CA ALA A 109 -9.34 6.35 5.61
C ALA A 109 -10.66 5.85 4.96
N PRO A 110 -11.22 6.46 3.90
CA PRO A 110 -12.45 5.97 3.29
C PRO A 110 -12.31 4.60 2.62
N HIS A 111 -11.12 4.24 2.10
CA HIS A 111 -10.88 2.94 1.48
C HIS A 111 -10.83 1.83 2.53
N ILE A 112 -10.11 2.08 3.63
CA ILE A 112 -10.04 1.16 4.77
C ILE A 112 -11.41 0.99 5.42
N ALA A 113 -12.14 2.09 5.63
CA ALA A 113 -13.50 2.06 6.17
C ALA A 113 -14.50 1.35 5.23
N ALA A 114 -14.26 1.36 3.92
CA ALA A 114 -15.03 0.59 2.95
C ALA A 114 -14.63 -0.91 2.94
N GLY A 115 -13.59 -1.32 3.66
CA GLY A 115 -13.11 -2.70 3.65
C GLY A 115 -12.28 -3.04 2.41
N VAL A 116 -11.56 -2.07 1.84
CA VAL A 116 -10.53 -2.35 0.82
C VAL A 116 -9.24 -2.74 1.53
N GLY A 117 -8.71 -3.92 1.23
CA GLY A 117 -7.52 -4.43 1.92
C GLY A 117 -6.20 -3.87 1.41
N CYS A 118 -5.17 -3.95 2.24
CA CYS A 118 -3.82 -3.49 1.87
C CYS A 118 -3.29 -4.25 0.63
N SER A 119 -3.54 -5.55 0.54
CA SER A 119 -3.01 -6.42 -0.51
C SER A 119 -3.56 -6.15 -1.90
N SER A 120 -4.78 -5.59 -2.03
CA SER A 120 -5.35 -5.27 -3.35
C SER A 120 -4.63 -4.10 -4.02
N CYS A 121 -4.06 -3.18 -3.24
CA CYS A 121 -3.36 -1.99 -3.73
C CYS A 121 -1.84 -2.09 -3.64
N HIS A 122 -1.31 -2.69 -2.57
CA HIS A 122 0.14 -2.75 -2.31
C HIS A 122 0.76 -4.12 -2.61
N GLY A 123 -0.04 -5.13 -2.97
CA GLY A 123 0.43 -6.51 -3.15
C GLY A 123 0.76 -7.20 -1.82
N ARG A 124 1.46 -8.34 -1.88
CA ARG A 124 1.89 -9.13 -0.71
C ARG A 124 3.10 -8.50 0.00
N VAL A 125 2.87 -7.36 0.64
CA VAL A 125 3.92 -6.62 1.39
C VAL A 125 4.53 -7.45 2.50
N ASP A 126 3.75 -8.33 3.12
CA ASP A 126 4.20 -9.34 4.09
C ASP A 126 5.18 -10.39 3.51
N GLN A 127 5.40 -10.39 2.19
CA GLN A 127 6.41 -11.22 1.52
C GLN A 127 7.54 -10.37 0.91
N MET A 128 7.52 -9.04 1.13
CA MET A 128 8.49 -8.12 0.55
C MET A 128 9.67 -7.87 1.50
N THR A 129 10.84 -8.42 1.16
CA THR A 129 12.10 -8.02 1.81
C THR A 129 12.47 -6.57 1.49
N LEU A 130 12.08 -6.09 0.31
CA LEU A 130 12.15 -4.69 -0.09
C LEU A 130 10.83 -4.33 -0.78
N THR A 131 10.21 -3.24 -0.34
CA THR A 131 8.93 -2.80 -0.89
C THR A 131 9.07 -2.44 -2.37
N THR A 132 8.11 -2.90 -3.18
CA THR A 132 8.05 -2.60 -4.61
C THR A 132 6.66 -2.12 -4.99
N LEU A 133 6.58 -1.32 -6.07
CA LEU A 133 5.31 -0.92 -6.65
C LEU A 133 4.64 -2.12 -7.33
N SER A 134 3.68 -2.74 -6.64
CA SER A 134 3.02 -3.97 -7.10
C SER A 134 1.81 -3.74 -8.01
N LYS A 135 1.21 -2.54 -7.94
CA LYS A 135 0.06 -2.16 -8.77
C LYS A 135 0.38 -0.87 -9.52
N PRO A 136 -0.19 -0.67 -10.72
CA PRO A 136 0.14 0.50 -11.54
C PRO A 136 -0.31 1.83 -10.89
N LEU A 137 -1.36 1.80 -10.06
CA LEU A 137 -1.97 2.98 -9.43
C LEU A 137 -2.32 4.12 -10.41
N SER A 138 -2.56 3.78 -11.67
CA SER A 138 -2.99 4.73 -12.69
C SER A 138 -4.46 5.11 -12.51
N MET A 139 -4.87 6.24 -13.09
CA MET A 139 -6.28 6.66 -13.07
C MET A 139 -7.22 5.57 -13.60
N GLY A 140 -6.84 4.90 -14.70
CA GLY A 140 -7.63 3.81 -15.28
C GLY A 140 -7.85 2.67 -14.28
N TRP A 141 -6.77 2.22 -13.63
CA TRP A 141 -6.82 1.16 -12.63
C TRP A 141 -7.68 1.55 -11.40
N CYS A 142 -7.53 2.79 -10.92
CA CYS A 142 -8.38 3.31 -9.84
C CYS A 142 -9.87 3.35 -10.25
N LEU A 143 -10.17 3.83 -11.46
CA LEU A 143 -11.54 3.93 -11.95
C LEU A 143 -12.18 2.57 -12.23
N GLU A 144 -11.42 1.57 -12.66
CA GLU A 144 -11.91 0.19 -12.78
C GLU A 144 -12.41 -0.32 -11.43
N CYS A 145 -11.63 -0.13 -10.37
CA CYS A 145 -12.05 -0.48 -9.01
C CYS A 145 -13.24 0.37 -8.54
N HIS A 146 -13.24 1.68 -8.80
CA HIS A 146 -14.35 2.55 -8.39
C HIS A 146 -15.67 2.22 -9.11
N ARG A 147 -15.61 1.72 -10.35
CA ARG A 147 -16.79 1.27 -11.12
C ARG A 147 -17.29 -0.11 -10.66
N ASN A 148 -16.39 -0.99 -10.22
CA ASN A 148 -16.73 -2.31 -9.71
C ASN A 148 -15.87 -2.65 -8.47
N PRO A 149 -16.24 -2.15 -7.28
CA PRO A 149 -15.41 -2.33 -6.09
C PRO A 149 -15.52 -3.74 -5.48
N THR A 150 -16.61 -4.46 -5.74
CA THR A 150 -16.98 -5.74 -5.11
C THR A 150 -15.82 -6.75 -5.02
N PRO A 151 -15.01 -7.00 -6.07
CA PRO A 151 -13.92 -7.97 -5.99
C PRO A 151 -12.80 -7.61 -5.01
N ASN A 152 -12.72 -6.33 -4.59
CA ASN A 152 -11.69 -5.83 -3.68
C ASN A 152 -12.21 -5.59 -2.26
N LEU A 153 -13.53 -5.73 -2.04
CA LEU A 153 -14.14 -5.59 -0.74
C LEU A 153 -13.97 -6.87 0.07
N ARG A 154 -13.63 -6.71 1.35
CA ARG A 154 -13.52 -7.79 2.32
C ARG A 154 -14.18 -7.40 3.65
N PRO A 155 -14.38 -8.34 4.60
CA PRO A 155 -14.83 -8.00 5.94
C PRO A 155 -13.89 -6.97 6.59
N LEU A 156 -14.44 -6.08 7.40
CA LEU A 156 -13.68 -4.97 7.99
C LEU A 156 -12.53 -5.45 8.89
N ASP A 157 -12.67 -6.59 9.54
CA ASP A 157 -11.64 -7.20 10.38
C ASP A 157 -10.51 -7.88 9.58
N LYS A 158 -10.65 -8.01 8.25
CA LYS A 158 -9.68 -8.65 7.35
C LYS A 158 -8.90 -7.67 6.47
N VAL A 159 -9.04 -6.36 6.71
CA VAL A 159 -8.38 -5.32 5.89
C VAL A 159 -6.84 -5.43 5.89
N THR A 160 -6.24 -5.72 7.05
CA THR A 160 -4.79 -5.92 7.20
C THR A 160 -4.35 -7.36 6.96
N GLN A 161 -5.28 -8.29 6.70
CA GLN A 161 -4.95 -9.67 6.36
C GLN A 161 -4.39 -9.73 4.93
N MET A 162 -3.09 -9.96 4.82
CA MET A 162 -2.37 -9.87 3.55
C MET A 162 -2.57 -11.08 2.65
N ASP A 163 -2.80 -12.25 3.23
CA ASP A 163 -3.07 -13.52 2.53
C ASP A 163 -4.54 -13.74 2.17
N TRP A 164 -5.40 -12.74 2.39
CA TRP A 164 -6.81 -12.81 2.00
C TRP A 164 -6.96 -12.92 0.49
N ASP A 165 -7.70 -13.94 0.05
CA ASP A 165 -8.00 -14.24 -1.34
C ASP A 165 -9.53 -14.21 -1.58
N PRO A 166 -10.04 -13.31 -2.44
CA PRO A 166 -11.47 -13.20 -2.71
C PRO A 166 -12.06 -14.47 -3.33
N GLU A 167 -11.28 -15.24 -4.09
CA GLU A 167 -11.77 -16.42 -4.82
C GLU A 167 -12.10 -17.58 -3.88
N THR A 168 -11.31 -17.71 -2.81
CA THR A 168 -11.46 -18.79 -1.81
C THR A 168 -12.26 -18.36 -0.59
N ALA A 169 -12.37 -17.05 -0.32
CA ALA A 169 -13.06 -16.52 0.86
C ALA A 169 -14.59 -16.68 0.80
N ASN A 170 -15.20 -16.88 -0.37
CA ASN A 170 -16.65 -16.95 -0.58
C ASN A 170 -17.42 -15.81 0.14
N TYR A 171 -16.83 -14.61 0.12
CA TYR A 171 -17.36 -13.43 0.79
C TYR A 171 -18.21 -12.61 -0.18
N ASP A 172 -19.46 -12.36 0.20
CA ASP A 172 -20.34 -11.43 -0.51
C ASP A 172 -20.55 -10.16 0.34
N PRO A 173 -19.99 -9.01 -0.06
CA PRO A 173 -20.17 -7.76 0.67
C PRO A 173 -21.62 -7.29 0.70
N ALA A 174 -22.51 -7.75 -0.19
CA ALA A 174 -23.91 -7.36 -0.21
C ALA A 174 -24.74 -8.01 0.91
N THR A 175 -24.27 -9.13 1.46
CA THR A 175 -24.97 -9.88 2.53
C THR A 175 -24.28 -9.77 3.89
N ASP A 176 -23.15 -9.07 3.97
CA ASP A 176 -22.38 -8.89 5.20
C ASP A 176 -23.16 -8.01 6.22
N PRO A 177 -23.60 -8.56 7.37
CA PRO A 177 -24.34 -7.80 8.36
C PRO A 177 -23.48 -6.75 9.07
N ALA A 178 -22.14 -6.88 9.07
CA ALA A 178 -21.24 -5.87 9.61
C ALA A 178 -21.14 -4.64 8.68
N ARG A 179 -21.53 -4.77 7.41
CA ARG A 179 -21.52 -3.68 6.44
C ARG A 179 -22.84 -2.91 6.46
N SER A 180 -22.90 -1.91 7.34
CA SER A 180 -24.08 -1.05 7.49
C SER A 180 -24.29 -0.02 6.37
N ARG A 181 -23.32 0.17 5.46
CA ARG A 181 -23.35 1.19 4.41
C ARG A 181 -22.95 0.63 3.06
N GLN A 182 -23.69 1.03 2.03
CA GLN A 182 -23.34 0.75 0.65
C GLN A 182 -22.08 1.54 0.25
N VAL A 183 -21.14 0.87 -0.41
CA VAL A 183 -19.93 1.49 -0.95
C VAL A 183 -20.28 2.16 -2.27
N ASN A 184 -20.10 3.48 -2.35
CA ASN A 184 -20.36 4.28 -3.55
C ASN A 184 -19.13 5.14 -3.90
N PRO A 185 -18.11 4.57 -4.56
CA PRO A 185 -16.88 5.29 -4.88
C PRO A 185 -17.12 6.39 -5.93
N PRO A 186 -16.44 7.55 -5.84
CA PRO A 186 -16.60 8.61 -6.82
C PRO A 186 -15.98 8.22 -8.16
N THR A 187 -16.67 8.49 -9.27
CA THR A 187 -16.17 8.25 -10.65
C THR A 187 -16.00 9.54 -11.44
N HIS A 188 -16.18 10.69 -10.80
CA HIS A 188 -16.07 12.03 -11.36
C HIS A 188 -14.78 12.73 -10.92
N CYS A 189 -14.36 13.78 -11.64
CA CYS A 189 -13.06 14.42 -11.44
C CYS A 189 -12.81 14.94 -10.01
N SER A 190 -13.80 15.62 -9.41
CA SER A 190 -13.67 16.18 -8.04
C SER A 190 -13.56 15.13 -6.93
N GLY A 191 -13.72 13.84 -7.25
CA GLY A 191 -13.43 12.77 -6.30
C GLY A 191 -11.95 12.69 -5.94
N CYS A 192 -11.06 13.00 -6.88
CA CYS A 192 -9.61 12.85 -6.73
C CYS A 192 -8.81 14.11 -7.14
N HIS A 193 -9.37 15.01 -7.96
CA HIS A 193 -8.70 16.20 -8.46
C HIS A 193 -9.31 17.45 -7.82
N ARG A 194 -8.56 18.15 -6.97
CA ARG A 194 -9.04 19.31 -6.23
C ARG A 194 -7.97 20.37 -5.98
#